data_AF-A0A645EUV3-F1
#
_entry.id   AF-A0A645EUV3-F1
#
_cell.length_a   1.000
_cell.length_b   1.000
_cell.length_c   1.000
_cell.angle_alpha   90.00
_cell.angle_beta   90.00
_cell.angle_gamma   90.00
#
_symmetry.space_group_name_H-M   'P 1'
#
loop_
_entity.id
_entity.type
_entity.pdbx_description
1 polymer ?
#
loop_
_entity_poly.entity_id
_entity_poly.type
_entity_poly.pdbx_seq_one_letter_code
_entity_poly.pdbx_strand_id
1 'polypeptide(L)'
;MSDKIIMLCIVLTAVAVIAVLFIRRAIGYRRRVKETIGEGIPPEEISIGVSREESRGTGNYYRNYFFHQADSSTRNAKDMLVQPKYHARIKAIVKSAQKRGIPVTLYSYMDNVLEHHFHSFGEDITDLHLNRDDSH
;
A
#
# COMPACT_ATOMS: atom_id res chain seq x y z
N MET A 1 -2.68 33.46 51.75
CA MET A 1 -3.22 33.55 50.36
C MET A 1 -2.15 33.16 49.34
N SER A 2 -0.89 33.55 49.56
CA SER A 2 0.30 33.19 48.78
C SER A 2 0.49 31.68 48.55
N ASP A 3 0.36 30.82 49.57
CA ASP A 3 0.69 29.39 49.42
C ASP A 3 -0.25 28.64 48.48
N LYS A 4 -1.54 29.00 48.48
CA LYS A 4 -2.53 28.44 47.55
C LYS A 4 -2.25 28.87 46.11
N ILE A 5 -1.74 30.09 45.92
CA ILE A 5 -1.36 30.63 44.61
C ILE A 5 -0.08 29.92 44.11
N ILE A 6 0.91 29.71 44.98
CA ILE A 6 2.16 29.02 44.64
C ILE A 6 1.88 27.56 44.26
N MET A 7 1.07 26.85 45.05
CA MET A 7 0.66 25.47 44.73
C MET A 7 -0.10 25.38 43.41
N LEU A 8 -0.98 26.34 43.13
CA LEU A 8 -1.71 26.41 41.85
C LEU A 8 -0.77 26.63 40.67
N CYS A 9 0.21 27.53 40.78
CA CYS A 9 1.20 27.77 39.73
C CYS A 9 2.03 26.52 39.42
N ILE A 10 2.49 25.79 40.45
CA ILE A 10 3.27 24.56 40.26
C ILE A 10 2.45 23.51 39.50
N VAL A 11 1.20 23.27 39.92
CA VAL A 11 0.31 22.29 39.26
C VAL A 11 0.04 22.69 37.81
N LEU A 12 -0.21 23.98 37.54
CA LEU A 12 -0.43 24.47 36.18
C LEU A 12 0.81 24.27 35.29
N THR A 13 2.01 24.52 35.80
CA THR A 13 3.25 24.31 35.04
C THR A 13 3.49 22.83 34.71
N ALA A 14 3.23 21.91 35.65
CA ALA A 14 3.38 20.48 35.43
C ALA A 14 2.42 19.97 34.33
N VAL A 15 1.16 20.42 34.35
CA VAL A 15 0.17 20.07 33.33
C VAL A 15 0.58 20.61 31.95
N ALA A 16 1.07 21.85 31.89
CA ALA A 16 1.54 22.44 30.64
C ALA A 16 2.72 21.67 30.02
N VAL A 17 3.70 21.25 30.83
CA VAL A 17 4.84 20.45 30.36
C VAL A 17 4.38 19.10 29.80
N ILE A 18 3.46 18.42 30.49
CA ILE A 18 2.89 17.16 30.03
C ILE A 18 2.16 17.35 28.69
N ALA A 19 1.34 18.40 28.56
CA ALA A 19 0.64 18.71 27.31
C ALA A 19 1.61 18.96 26.15
N VAL A 20 2.72 19.67 26.37
CA VAL A 20 3.75 19.91 25.35
C VAL A 20 4.39 18.59 24.88
N LEU A 21 4.63 17.64 25.78
CA LEU A 21 5.15 16.31 25.42
C LEU A 21 4.16 15.53 24.54
N PHE A 22 2.87 15.56 24.88
CA PHE A 22 1.83 14.92 24.06
C PHE A 22 1.69 15.58 22.68
N ILE A 23 1.74 16.90 22.60
CA ILE A 23 1.71 17.65 21.34
C ILE A 23 2.92 17.30 20.48
N ARG A 24 4.14 17.30 21.04
CA ARG A 24 5.35 16.89 20.31
C ARG A 24 5.27 15.46 19.80
N ARG A 25 4.75 14.54 20.62
CA ARG A 25 4.53 13.13 20.21
C ARG A 25 3.49 13.01 19.10
N ALA A 26 2.40 13.78 19.18
CA ALA A 26 1.33 13.80 18.19
C ALA A 26 1.78 14.43 16.85
N ILE A 27 2.57 15.49 16.89
CA ILE A 27 3.17 16.11 15.69
C ILE A 27 4.17 15.14 15.05
N GLY A 28 5.00 14.46 15.84
CA GLY A 28 5.92 13.43 15.33
C GLY A 28 5.19 12.26 14.68
N TYR A 29 4.08 11.81 15.26
CA TYR A 29 3.21 10.81 14.66
C TYR A 29 2.59 11.31 13.34
N ARG A 30 2.01 12.52 13.32
CA ARG A 30 1.44 13.11 12.09
C ARG A 30 2.48 13.32 10.99
N ARG A 31 3.72 13.68 11.34
CA ARG A 31 4.82 13.84 10.38
C ARG A 31 5.22 12.50 9.76
N ARG A 32 5.32 11.44 10.58
CA ARG A 32 5.58 10.07 10.09
C ARG A 32 4.45 9.58 9.19
N VAL A 33 3.20 9.88 9.54
CA VAL A 33 2.03 9.56 8.71
C VAL A 33 2.07 10.33 7.39
N LYS A 34 2.33 11.65 7.38
CA LYS A 34 2.48 12.46 6.15
C LYS A 34 3.68 12.07 5.27
N GLU A 35 4.77 11.57 5.85
CA GLU A 35 5.93 11.08 5.09
C GLU A 35 5.71 9.66 4.52
N THR A 36 4.85 8.84 5.15
CA THR A 36 4.44 7.53 4.63
C THR A 36 3.19 7.56 3.74
N ILE A 37 2.38 8.60 3.88
CA ILE A 37 1.13 8.86 3.17
C ILE A 37 1.31 10.26 2.58
N GLY A 38 1.90 10.32 1.38
CA GLY A 38 1.82 11.53 0.56
C GLY A 38 0.36 11.97 0.47
N GLU A 39 0.14 13.28 0.44
CA GLU A 39 -1.18 13.90 0.45
C GLU A 39 -2.18 13.18 -0.48
N GLY A 40 -3.32 12.82 0.11
CA GLY A 40 -4.49 12.33 -0.60
C GLY A 40 -4.53 10.81 -0.76
N ILE A 41 -5.26 10.14 0.14
CA ILE A 41 -6.34 9.18 -0.16
C ILE A 41 -6.82 8.66 1.22
N PRO A 42 -8.05 8.98 1.65
CA PRO A 42 -8.70 8.34 2.80
C PRO A 42 -8.70 6.81 2.62
N PRO A 43 -8.88 6.00 3.68
CA PRO A 43 -9.15 4.58 3.54
C PRO A 43 -10.57 4.39 3.00
N GLU A 44 -10.85 4.93 1.82
CA GLU A 44 -12.00 4.56 1.03
C GLU A 44 -11.69 3.17 0.48
N GLU A 45 -12.66 2.27 0.61
CA GLU A 45 -12.61 0.93 0.04
C GLU A 45 -11.94 0.98 -1.31
N ILE A 46 -10.95 0.11 -1.52
CA ILE A 46 -10.52 -0.22 -2.87
C ILE A 46 -11.70 -0.96 -3.50
N SER A 47 -12.72 -0.21 -3.91
CA SER A 47 -13.44 -0.56 -5.11
C SER A 47 -12.37 -0.46 -6.19
N ILE A 48 -11.73 -1.60 -6.45
CA ILE A 48 -11.19 -1.83 -7.78
C ILE A 48 -12.41 -1.55 -8.64
N GLY A 49 -12.38 -0.43 -9.36
CA GLY A 49 -13.35 -0.14 -10.40
C GLY A 49 -13.20 -1.29 -11.38
N VAL A 50 -13.89 -2.38 -11.10
CA VAL A 50 -14.39 -3.28 -12.12
C VAL A 50 -15.28 -2.35 -12.91
N SER A 51 -14.70 -1.67 -13.90
CA SER A 51 -15.43 -1.28 -15.08
C SER A 51 -16.03 -2.58 -15.55
N ARG A 52 -17.28 -2.79 -15.13
CA ARG A 52 -18.12 -3.90 -15.54
C ARG A 52 -18.52 -3.62 -16.97
N GLU A 53 -17.55 -3.56 -17.86
CA GLU A 53 -17.80 -4.01 -19.22
C GLU A 53 -17.76 -5.52 -19.12
N GLU A 54 -18.97 -6.09 -18.98
CA GLU A 54 -19.22 -7.49 -19.31
C GLU A 54 -18.73 -7.72 -20.75
N SER A 55 -17.45 -8.08 -20.89
CA SER A 55 -16.97 -8.70 -22.12
C SER A 55 -17.62 -10.07 -22.19
N ARG A 56 -18.76 -10.09 -22.89
CA ARG A 56 -19.48 -11.30 -23.31
C ARG A 56 -18.67 -12.05 -24.36
N GLY A 57 -17.54 -12.58 -23.94
CA GLY A 57 -16.72 -13.49 -24.72
C GLY A 57 -16.20 -14.56 -23.79
N THR A 58 -16.34 -15.81 -24.21
CA THR A 58 -15.77 -17.02 -23.62
C THR A 58 -14.22 -16.98 -23.70
N GLY A 59 -13.62 -15.91 -23.19
CA GLY A 59 -12.19 -15.64 -23.21
C GLY A 59 -11.56 -16.02 -21.88
N ASN A 60 -10.32 -16.52 -21.95
CA ASN A 60 -9.52 -16.99 -20.83
C ASN A 60 -9.62 -16.04 -19.61
N TYR A 61 -10.08 -16.58 -18.46
CA TYR A 61 -10.27 -15.85 -17.20
C TYR A 61 -9.03 -15.04 -16.81
N TYR A 62 -7.86 -15.65 -16.96
CA TYR A 62 -6.58 -15.03 -16.64
C TYR A 62 -6.33 -13.77 -17.48
N ARG A 63 -6.60 -13.83 -18.79
CA ARG A 63 -6.46 -12.68 -19.69
C ARG A 63 -7.34 -11.52 -19.24
N ASN A 64 -8.61 -11.80 -18.94
CA ASN A 64 -9.56 -10.76 -18.53
C ASN A 64 -9.21 -10.15 -17.18
N TYR A 65 -8.65 -10.94 -16.27
CA TYR A 65 -8.33 -10.48 -14.93
C TYR A 65 -7.00 -9.74 -14.82
N PHE A 66 -5.96 -10.15 -15.56
CA PHE A 66 -4.62 -9.57 -15.42
C PHE A 66 -4.23 -8.61 -16.55
N PHE A 67 -4.85 -8.69 -17.73
CA PHE A 67 -4.44 -7.92 -18.93
C PHE A 67 -5.42 -6.77 -19.24
N HIS A 68 -5.88 -6.07 -18.20
CA HIS A 68 -6.64 -4.83 -18.37
C HIS A 68 -5.69 -3.62 -18.26
N GLN A 69 -6.01 -2.55 -18.99
CA GLN A 69 -5.23 -1.32 -18.89
C GLN A 69 -5.39 -0.73 -17.48
N ALA A 70 -4.28 -0.35 -16.86
CA ALA A 70 -4.30 0.44 -15.64
C ALA A 70 -4.41 1.93 -16.03
N ASP A 71 -5.19 2.71 -15.29
CA ASP A 71 -5.42 4.15 -15.51
C ASP A 71 -4.18 5.04 -15.23
N SER A 72 -2.96 4.50 -15.32
CA SER A 72 -1.73 5.26 -15.08
C SER A 72 -1.11 5.79 -16.36
N SER A 73 -0.51 6.98 -16.25
CA SER A 73 0.27 7.67 -17.29
C SER A 73 1.51 6.90 -17.79
N THR A 74 1.74 5.68 -17.29
CA THR A 74 2.86 4.79 -17.61
C THR A 74 2.65 3.99 -18.88
N ARG A 75 1.82 4.49 -19.81
CA ARG A 75 1.40 3.81 -21.06
C ARG A 75 2.59 3.28 -21.90
N ASN A 76 3.81 3.76 -21.67
CA ASN A 76 5.04 3.36 -22.36
C ASN A 76 6.21 2.99 -21.42
N ALA A 77 5.96 2.62 -20.16
CA ALA A 77 7.06 2.16 -19.30
C ALA A 77 7.58 0.80 -19.80
N LYS A 78 8.82 0.79 -20.31
CA LYS A 78 9.53 -0.41 -20.76
C LYS A 78 9.86 -1.37 -19.59
N ASP A 79 9.90 -0.82 -18.38
CA ASP A 79 10.21 -1.54 -17.14
C ASP A 79 8.99 -1.60 -16.21
N MET A 80 8.97 -2.59 -15.33
CA MET A 80 7.93 -2.77 -14.31
C MET A 80 7.93 -1.60 -13.32
N LEU A 81 7.09 -0.59 -13.55
CA LEU A 81 6.86 0.48 -12.59
C LEU A 81 5.68 0.13 -11.67
N VAL A 82 5.97 -0.14 -10.40
CA VAL A 82 4.94 -0.30 -9.38
C VAL A 82 4.41 1.09 -9.01
N GLN A 83 3.11 1.33 -9.21
CA GLN A 83 2.51 2.64 -8.86
C GLN A 83 2.77 2.98 -7.37
N PRO A 84 2.97 4.27 -7.02
CA PRO A 84 3.28 4.68 -5.65
C PRO A 84 2.31 4.14 -4.59
N LYS A 85 1.01 4.07 -4.91
CA LYS A 85 -0.03 3.53 -4.02
C LYS A 85 0.22 2.07 -3.64
N TYR A 86 0.65 1.24 -4.60
CA TYR A 86 0.96 -0.16 -4.35
C TYR A 86 2.27 -0.30 -3.57
N HIS A 87 3.29 0.48 -3.92
CA HIS A 87 4.56 0.46 -3.18
C HIS A 87 4.37 0.80 -1.68
N ALA A 88 3.53 1.79 -1.37
CA ALA A 88 3.21 2.13 0.02
C ALA A 88 2.52 0.97 0.77
N ARG A 89 1.55 0.32 0.12
CA ARG A 89 0.83 -0.84 0.68
C ARG A 89 1.76 -2.03 0.92
N ILE A 90 2.59 -2.36 -0.07
CA ILE A 90 3.56 -3.46 0.04
C ILE A 90 4.55 -3.18 1.19
N LYS A 91 5.08 -1.94 1.28
CA LYS A 91 5.96 -1.54 2.38
C LYS A 91 5.27 -1.66 3.75
N ALA A 92 3.97 -1.38 3.85
CA ALA A 92 3.22 -1.55 5.09
C ALA A 92 3.09 -3.03 5.50
N ILE A 93 2.84 -3.93 4.55
CA ILE A 93 2.77 -5.39 4.78
C ILE A 93 4.11 -5.90 5.32
N VAL A 94 5.21 -5.59 4.63
CA VAL A 94 6.56 -6.01 5.01
C VAL A 94 6.93 -5.50 6.40
N LYS A 95 6.66 -4.22 6.70
CA LYS A 95 6.90 -3.65 8.05
C LYS A 95 6.07 -4.33 9.13
N SER A 96 4.82 -4.70 8.84
CA SER A 96 3.96 -5.41 9.78
C SER A 96 4.51 -6.81 10.09
N ALA A 97 4.98 -7.53 9.08
CA ALA A 97 5.62 -8.84 9.23
C ALA A 97 6.91 -8.73 10.07
N GLN A 98 7.77 -7.76 9.77
CA GLN A 98 9.00 -7.53 10.53
C GLN A 98 8.74 -7.19 12.01
N LYS A 99 7.70 -6.39 12.30
CA LYS A 99 7.28 -6.12 13.69
C LYS A 99 6.84 -7.37 14.45
N ARG A 100 6.39 -8.40 13.73
CA ARG A 100 6.04 -9.72 14.27
C ARG A 100 7.22 -10.69 14.33
N GLY A 101 8.43 -10.22 14.04
CA GLY A 101 9.65 -11.02 14.05
C GLY A 101 9.87 -11.85 12.78
N ILE A 102 9.10 -11.63 11.71
CA ILE A 102 9.27 -12.34 10.44
C ILE A 102 10.29 -11.56 9.59
N PRO A 103 11.49 -12.11 9.32
CA PRO A 103 12.55 -11.41 8.60
C PRO A 103 12.29 -11.49 7.09
N VAL A 104 11.34 -10.69 6.59
CA VAL A 104 11.04 -10.56 5.16
C VAL A 104 11.48 -9.18 4.65
N THR A 105 12.09 -9.14 3.47
CA THR A 105 12.44 -7.89 2.79
C THR A 105 11.36 -7.49 1.79
N LEU A 106 11.41 -6.23 1.31
CA LEU A 106 10.51 -5.79 0.24
C LEU A 106 10.71 -6.61 -1.04
N TYR A 107 11.97 -6.87 -1.38
CA TYR A 107 12.35 -7.64 -2.56
C TYR A 107 11.85 -9.08 -2.45
N SER A 108 12.21 -9.80 -1.38
CA SER A 108 11.79 -11.20 -1.19
C SER A 108 10.27 -11.35 -1.12
N TYR A 109 9.55 -10.36 -0.57
CA TYR A 109 8.09 -10.41 -0.57
C TYR A 109 7.52 -10.29 -1.99
N MET A 110 8.08 -9.43 -2.85
CA MET A 110 7.67 -9.32 -4.24
C MET A 110 8.02 -10.57 -5.05
N ASP A 111 9.22 -11.11 -4.83
CA ASP A 111 9.68 -12.33 -5.49
C ASP A 111 8.74 -13.50 -5.19
N ASN A 112 8.39 -13.73 -3.92
CA ASN A 112 7.46 -14.79 -3.53
C ASN A 112 6.04 -14.60 -4.09
N VAL A 113 5.56 -13.35 -4.21
CA VAL A 113 4.25 -13.06 -4.80
C VAL A 113 4.26 -13.41 -6.29
N LEU A 114 5.33 -13.06 -7.00
CA LEU A 114 5.50 -13.38 -8.42
C LEU A 114 5.65 -14.89 -8.63
N GLU A 115 6.48 -15.55 -7.81
CA GLU A 115 6.63 -17.01 -7.83
C GLU A 115 5.29 -17.72 -7.68
N HIS A 116 4.51 -17.35 -6.66
CA HIS A 116 3.18 -17.91 -6.45
C HIS A 116 2.23 -17.65 -7.62
N HIS A 117 2.29 -16.45 -8.21
CA HIS A 117 1.49 -16.10 -9.38
C HIS A 117 1.84 -16.98 -10.59
N PHE A 118 3.13 -17.12 -10.92
CA PHE A 118 3.56 -17.98 -12.02
C PHE A 118 3.24 -19.45 -11.77
N HIS A 119 3.32 -19.92 -10.52
CA HIS A 119 2.90 -21.27 -10.17
C HIS A 119 1.39 -21.48 -10.34
N SER A 120 0.57 -20.53 -9.88
CA SER A 120 -0.90 -20.67 -9.89
C SER A 120 -1.51 -20.57 -11.29
N PHE A 121 -0.87 -19.81 -12.18
CA PHE A 121 -1.41 -19.48 -13.49
C PHE A 121 -0.49 -19.88 -14.65
N GLY A 122 0.50 -20.74 -14.40
CA GLY A 122 1.50 -21.12 -15.40
C GLY A 122 0.90 -21.71 -16.67
N GLU A 123 -0.14 -22.53 -16.54
CA GLU A 123 -0.87 -23.11 -17.68
C GLU A 123 -1.60 -22.03 -18.48
N ASP A 124 -2.38 -21.16 -17.83
CA ASP A 124 -3.10 -20.06 -18.47
C ASP A 124 -2.15 -19.07 -19.17
N ILE A 125 -1.01 -18.78 -18.54
CA ILE A 125 0.04 -17.94 -19.12
C ILE A 125 0.61 -18.61 -20.37
N THR A 126 0.93 -19.90 -20.29
CA THR A 126 1.54 -20.64 -21.40
C THR A 126 0.57 -20.76 -22.58
N ASP A 127 -0.70 -21.07 -22.32
CA ASP A 127 -1.77 -21.13 -23.30
C ASP A 127 -1.93 -19.80 -24.05
N LEU A 128 -1.85 -18.66 -23.35
CA LEU A 128 -1.87 -17.34 -23.99
C LEU A 128 -0.64 -17.04 -24.87
N HIS A 129 0.52 -17.63 -24.57
CA HIS A 129 1.71 -17.47 -25.39
C HIS A 129 1.67 -18.36 -26.64
N LEU A 130 1.22 -19.61 -26.51
CA LEU A 130 1.18 -20.59 -27.61
C LEU A 130 0.04 -20.29 -28.60
N ASN A 131 -1.15 -19.90 -28.14
CA ASN A 131 -2.31 -19.64 -29.00
C ASN A 131 -2.16 -18.39 -29.89
N ARG A 132 -1.10 -17.60 -29.72
CA ARG A 132 -0.81 -16.45 -30.58
C ARG A 132 -0.12 -16.86 -31.89
N ASP A 133 0.59 -17.99 -31.90
CA ASP A 133 1.40 -18.42 -33.04
C ASP A 133 0.60 -19.16 -34.13
N ASP A 134 -0.61 -19.65 -33.82
CA ASP A 134 -1.45 -20.42 -34.74
C ASP A 134 -2.48 -19.58 -35.54
N SER A 135 -2.42 -18.25 -35.43
CA SER A 135 -3.40 -17.32 -36.04
C SER A 135 -2.88 -16.54 -37.25
N HIS A 136 -1.95 -17.13 -38.02
CA HIS A 136 -1.33 -16.46 -39.18
C HIS A 136 -1.61 -17.11 -40.54
#